data_AF-A0A2V9Y5W2-F1
#
_entry.id   AF-A0A2V9Y5W2-F1
#
_cell.length_a   1.000
_cell.length_b   1.000
_cell.length_c   1.000
_cell.angle_alpha   90.00
_cell.angle_beta   90.00
_cell.angle_gamma   90.00
#
_symmetry.space_group_name_H-M   'P 1'
#
loop_
_entity.id
_entity.type
_entity.pdbx_description
1 polymer ?
#
loop_
_entity_poly.entity_id
_entity_poly.type
_entity_poly.pdbx_seq_one_letter_code
_entity_poly.pdbx_strand_id
1 'polypeptide(L)'
;MTPIRSAVPTVAAESMPALKENFNRTLTVFSHTTCLPLESNTISLDPEAKDAWGLPALRVTYKSHPDDFKTLGFFRDRSLELLDAAGAGRKWALPIEDTTAAGHLMGTCRMGNDPKSSVVDKYHRAHDVPNLFIVDGSSFVTSGRNQPTCTIQALAYRAADHIIRMAKGGSIASSV
;
A
#
# COMPACT_ATOMS: atom_id res chain seq x y z
N MET A 1 -22.16 32.12 -36.20
CA MET A 1 -21.89 30.83 -35.53
C MET A 1 -20.45 30.46 -35.85
N THR A 2 -19.53 30.94 -35.02
CA THR A 2 -18.08 30.72 -35.18
C THR A 2 -17.74 29.42 -34.46
N PRO A 3 -17.01 28.47 -35.07
CA PRO A 3 -16.62 27.27 -34.36
C PRO A 3 -15.65 27.64 -33.25
N ILE A 4 -15.98 27.26 -32.03
CA ILE A 4 -15.04 27.23 -30.90
C ILE A 4 -13.98 26.20 -31.29
N ARG A 5 -12.80 26.67 -31.70
CA ARG A 5 -11.60 25.82 -31.74
C ARG A 5 -11.37 25.34 -30.30
N SER A 6 -11.67 24.06 -30.09
CA SER A 6 -11.42 23.33 -28.86
C SER A 6 -9.92 23.39 -28.55
N ALA A 7 -9.55 24.27 -27.62
CA ALA A 7 -8.22 24.32 -27.03
C ALA A 7 -8.05 23.13 -26.07
N VAL A 8 -7.94 21.93 -26.63
CA VAL A 8 -7.29 20.82 -25.92
C VAL A 8 -5.80 21.22 -25.82
N PRO A 9 -5.18 21.20 -24.63
CA PRO A 9 -3.82 21.70 -24.45
C PRO A 9 -2.82 21.07 -25.43
N THR A 10 -2.00 21.91 -26.06
CA THR A 10 -0.93 21.63 -27.04
C THR A 10 0.21 20.74 -26.55
N VAL A 11 0.18 20.31 -25.27
CA VAL A 11 1.18 19.42 -24.67
C VAL A 11 1.33 18.13 -25.48
N ALA A 12 0.25 17.62 -26.06
CA ALA A 12 0.29 16.41 -26.89
C ALA A 12 1.16 16.59 -28.15
N ALA A 13 0.97 17.68 -28.91
CA ALA A 13 1.68 17.86 -30.19
C ALA A 13 3.19 18.06 -30.00
N GLU A 14 3.60 18.80 -28.97
CA GLU A 14 5.01 19.07 -28.65
C GLU A 14 5.73 17.85 -28.05
N SER A 15 5.00 16.99 -27.34
CA SER A 15 5.55 15.76 -26.74
C SER A 15 5.55 14.55 -27.69
N MET A 16 4.79 14.58 -28.79
CA MET A 16 4.69 13.46 -29.74
C MET A 16 6.04 13.02 -30.33
N PRO A 17 6.98 13.90 -30.73
CA PRO A 17 8.29 13.47 -31.21
C PRO A 17 9.09 12.71 -30.14
N ALA A 18 9.13 13.23 -28.91
CA ALA A 18 9.81 12.60 -27.80
C ALA A 18 9.15 11.26 -27.40
N LEU A 19 7.81 11.19 -27.45
CA LEU A 19 7.07 9.96 -27.19
C LEU A 19 7.41 8.90 -28.25
N LYS A 20 7.36 9.24 -29.54
CA LYS A 20 7.71 8.32 -30.63
C LYS A 20 9.14 7.78 -30.51
N GLU A 21 10.08 8.65 -30.18
CA GLU A 21 11.49 8.26 -30.01
C GLU A 21 11.69 7.36 -28.78
N ASN A 22 11.04 7.68 -27.65
CA ASN A 22 11.29 6.99 -26.39
C ASN A 22 10.39 5.78 -26.12
N PHE A 23 9.28 5.61 -26.87
CA PHE A 23 8.26 4.59 -26.58
C PHE A 23 8.84 3.16 -26.50
N ASN A 24 9.78 2.83 -27.39
CA ASN A 24 10.48 1.54 -27.40
C ASN A 24 11.91 1.61 -26.86
N ARG A 25 12.31 2.74 -26.24
CA ARG A 25 13.67 3.00 -25.72
C ARG A 25 13.69 3.31 -24.22
N THR A 26 12.56 3.13 -23.54
CA THR A 26 12.43 3.40 -22.10
C THR A 26 12.36 2.09 -21.34
N LEU A 27 13.22 1.96 -20.33
CA LEU A 27 13.18 0.89 -19.34
C LEU A 27 12.96 1.56 -17.97
N THR A 28 12.06 1.00 -17.17
CA THR A 28 11.85 1.42 -15.79
C THR A 28 12.19 0.28 -14.85
N VAL A 29 13.05 0.54 -13.87
CA VAL A 29 13.36 -0.40 -12.80
C VAL A 29 12.58 0.03 -11.56
N PHE A 30 11.67 -0.83 -11.11
CA PHE A 30 10.92 -0.64 -9.87
C PHE A 30 11.55 -1.47 -8.75
N SER A 31 11.77 -0.83 -7.61
CA SER A 31 12.23 -1.49 -6.39
C SER A 31 11.23 -1.22 -5.27
N HIS A 32 10.76 -2.28 -4.61
CA HIS A 32 9.91 -2.17 -3.41
C HIS A 32 10.79 -2.37 -2.20
N THR A 33 10.73 -1.49 -1.21
CA THR A 33 11.40 -1.64 0.09
C THR A 33 10.41 -2.08 1.17
N THR A 34 10.94 -2.46 2.34
CA THR A 34 10.12 -2.52 3.54
C THR A 34 9.97 -1.11 4.09
N CYS A 35 8.82 -0.82 4.68
CA CYS A 35 8.60 0.28 5.61
C CYS A 35 8.47 -0.32 7.02
N LEU A 36 9.30 0.14 7.95
CA LEU A 36 9.21 -0.34 9.32
C LEU A 36 7.93 0.19 10.01
N PRO A 37 7.26 -0.63 10.84
CA PRO A 37 6.11 -0.18 11.60
C PRO A 37 6.56 0.82 12.66
N LEU A 38 5.97 2.02 12.64
CA LEU A 38 6.19 3.04 13.66
C LEU A 38 4.89 3.28 14.43
N GLU A 39 4.98 3.31 15.75
CA GLU A 39 3.84 3.64 16.61
C GLU A 39 3.31 5.05 16.35
N SER A 40 4.18 5.97 15.93
CA SER A 40 3.79 7.33 15.54
C SER A 40 2.97 7.39 14.26
N ASN A 41 2.98 6.34 13.43
CA ASN A 41 2.22 6.31 12.19
C ASN A 41 0.81 5.81 12.48
N THR A 42 -0.18 6.67 12.22
CA THR A 42 -1.57 6.40 12.59
C THR A 42 -2.53 6.79 11.48
N ILE A 43 -3.66 6.08 11.47
CA ILE A 43 -4.82 6.40 10.67
C ILE A 43 -5.95 6.74 11.63
N SER A 44 -6.56 7.91 11.46
CA SER A 44 -7.67 8.35 12.28
C SER A 44 -8.76 8.99 11.41
N LEU A 45 -9.91 9.27 12.03
CA LEU A 45 -10.98 10.01 11.39
C LEU A 45 -10.80 11.50 11.68
N ASP A 46 -10.97 12.32 10.66
CA ASP A 46 -10.93 13.77 10.79
C ASP A 46 -12.19 14.26 11.53
N PRO A 47 -12.07 15.09 12.59
CA PRO A 47 -13.22 15.59 13.34
C PRO A 47 -14.07 16.60 12.57
N GLU A 48 -13.53 17.24 11.53
CA GLU A 48 -14.19 18.33 10.81
C GLU A 48 -14.39 17.99 9.33
N ALA A 49 -13.33 17.48 8.68
CA ALA A 49 -13.39 17.16 7.27
C ALA A 49 -14.29 15.94 7.04
N LYS A 50 -15.12 16.04 6.01
CA LYS A 50 -16.01 14.95 5.58
C LYS A 50 -15.70 14.55 4.15
N ASP A 51 -15.90 13.28 3.85
CA ASP A 51 -15.85 12.79 2.48
C ASP A 51 -17.10 13.20 1.68
N ALA A 52 -17.14 12.79 0.41
CA ALA A 52 -18.26 13.10 -0.49
C ALA A 52 -19.60 12.51 -0.05
N TRP A 53 -19.60 11.56 0.90
CA TRP A 53 -20.80 10.92 1.45
C TRP A 53 -21.16 11.44 2.86
N GLY A 54 -20.44 12.44 3.36
CA GLY A 54 -20.69 13.07 4.65
C GLY A 54 -20.15 12.28 5.85
N LEU A 55 -19.35 11.24 5.62
CA LEU A 55 -18.65 10.51 6.68
C LEU A 55 -17.35 11.25 7.06
N PRO A 56 -16.85 11.12 8.30
CA PRO A 56 -15.56 11.66 8.69
C PRO A 56 -14.45 11.22 7.71
N ALA A 57 -13.70 12.18 7.17
CA ALA A 57 -12.64 11.91 6.21
C ALA A 57 -11.46 11.18 6.87
N LEU A 58 -10.67 10.47 6.07
CA LEU A 58 -9.44 9.83 6.55
C LEU A 58 -8.38 10.88 6.87
N ARG A 59 -7.78 10.80 8.07
CA ARG A 59 -6.59 11.55 8.45
C ARG A 59 -5.41 10.60 8.59
N VAL A 60 -4.37 10.86 7.81
CA VAL A 60 -3.16 10.02 7.76
C VAL A 60 -1.99 10.76 8.40
N THR A 61 -1.42 10.19 9.46
CA THR A 61 -0.15 10.64 10.04
C THR A 61 0.91 9.61 9.70
N TYR A 62 1.89 9.99 8.87
CA TYR A 62 2.90 9.07 8.38
C TYR A 62 4.26 9.75 8.26
N LYS A 63 5.30 9.02 8.68
CA LYS A 63 6.72 9.31 8.40
C LYS A 63 7.45 8.00 8.15
N SER A 64 8.45 8.03 7.29
CA SER A 64 9.34 6.87 7.09
C SER A 64 10.39 6.81 8.19
N HIS A 65 10.81 5.59 8.54
CA HIS A 65 11.93 5.38 9.45
C HIS A 65 13.26 5.74 8.76
N PRO A 66 14.30 6.22 9.49
CA PRO A 66 15.61 6.47 8.90
C PRO A 66 16.21 5.29 8.11
N ASP A 67 15.93 4.05 8.53
CA ASP A 67 16.40 2.85 7.82
C ASP A 67 15.62 2.55 6.53
N ASP A 68 14.38 3.04 6.42
CA ASP A 68 13.62 2.96 5.17
C ASP A 68 14.33 3.80 4.10
N PHE A 69 14.79 5.01 4.45
CA PHE A 69 15.57 5.86 3.55
C PHE A 69 16.91 5.26 3.15
N LYS A 70 17.63 4.64 4.09
CA LYS A 70 18.89 3.92 3.78
C LYS A 70 18.65 2.80 2.79
N THR A 71 17.57 2.04 2.99
CA THR A 71 17.19 0.94 2.11
C THR A 71 16.78 1.46 0.73
N LEU A 72 16.00 2.54 0.65
CA LEU A 72 15.67 3.20 -0.61
C LEU A 72 16.93 3.66 -1.35
N GLY A 73 17.90 4.24 -0.64
CA GLY A 73 19.20 4.62 -1.19
C GLY A 73 19.95 3.46 -1.82
N PHE A 74 20.10 2.37 -1.06
CA PHE A 74 20.74 1.16 -1.56
C PHE A 74 20.07 0.64 -2.84
N PHE A 75 18.74 0.54 -2.87
CA PHE A 75 18.03 0.00 -4.04
C PHE A 75 18.04 0.94 -5.24
N ARG A 76 17.99 2.26 -5.02
CA ARG A 76 18.16 3.27 -6.08
C ARG A 76 19.53 3.12 -6.74
N ASP A 77 20.59 3.05 -5.94
CA ASP A 77 21.96 2.99 -6.46
C ASP A 77 22.18 1.69 -7.26
N ARG A 78 21.70 0.54 -6.75
CA ARG A 78 21.70 -0.73 -7.49
C ARG A 78 20.87 -0.66 -8.79
N SER A 79 19.73 0.03 -8.77
CA SER A 79 18.90 0.20 -9.97
C SER A 79 19.62 1.03 -11.05
N LEU A 80 20.37 2.05 -10.66
CA LEU A 80 21.16 2.86 -11.59
C LEU A 80 22.34 2.08 -12.18
N GLU A 81 22.96 1.18 -11.42
CA GLU A 81 23.99 0.26 -11.92
C GLU A 81 23.41 -0.75 -12.93
N LEU A 82 22.20 -1.27 -12.68
CA LEU A 82 21.50 -2.14 -13.63
C LEU A 82 21.21 -1.42 -14.95
N LEU A 83 20.83 -0.13 -14.89
CA LEU A 83 20.61 0.68 -16.09
C LEU A 83 21.91 0.91 -16.87
N ASP A 84 23.05 1.10 -16.20
CA ASP A 84 24.36 1.18 -16.87
C ASP A 84 24.70 -0.11 -17.58
N ALA A 85 24.54 -1.25 -16.90
CA ALA A 85 24.80 -2.56 -17.47
C ALA A 85 23.88 -2.87 -18.66
N ALA A 86 22.66 -2.32 -18.67
CA ALA A 86 21.71 -2.42 -19.78
C ALA A 86 22.04 -1.46 -20.95
N GLY A 87 23.07 -0.61 -20.84
CA GLY A 87 23.48 0.33 -21.87
C GLY A 87 22.63 1.60 -21.95
N ALA A 88 22.02 2.02 -20.84
CA ALA A 88 21.18 3.22 -20.83
C ALA A 88 22.00 4.49 -21.15
N GLY A 89 21.66 5.16 -22.25
CA GLY A 89 22.29 6.44 -22.63
C GLY A 89 21.87 7.62 -21.76
N ARG A 90 20.74 7.51 -21.06
CA ARG A 90 20.25 8.47 -20.05
C ARG A 90 19.57 7.70 -18.93
N LYS A 91 19.80 8.12 -17.69
CA LYS A 91 19.17 7.55 -16.50
C LYS A 91 18.94 8.65 -15.47
N TRP A 92 17.89 8.46 -14.68
CA TRP A 92 17.53 9.33 -13.57
C TRP A 92 16.77 8.49 -12.55
N ALA A 93 16.67 9.01 -11.34
CA ALA A 93 15.89 8.38 -10.28
C ALA A 93 15.08 9.47 -9.54
N LEU A 94 13.99 9.05 -8.92
CA LEU A 94 13.23 9.92 -8.03
C LEU A 94 14.04 10.25 -6.77
N PRO A 95 13.77 11.40 -6.13
CA PRO A 95 14.36 11.73 -4.84
C PRO A 95 13.99 10.70 -3.78
N ILE A 96 14.84 10.57 -2.76
CA ILE A 96 14.54 9.77 -1.57
C ILE A 96 13.88 10.69 -0.56
N GLU A 97 12.58 10.53 -0.42
CA GLU A 97 11.74 11.32 0.43
C GLU A 97 10.55 10.49 0.92
N ASP A 98 9.79 11.02 1.86
CA ASP A 98 8.56 10.39 2.29
C ASP A 98 7.60 10.27 1.11
N THR A 99 7.04 9.06 0.94
CA THR A 99 6.07 8.84 -0.13
C THR A 99 4.72 9.40 0.24
N THR A 100 4.09 10.08 -0.72
CA THR A 100 2.68 10.49 -0.67
C THR A 100 1.79 9.50 -1.43
N ALA A 101 2.37 8.47 -2.04
CA ALA A 101 1.66 7.48 -2.84
C ALA A 101 1.15 6.33 -1.96
N ALA A 102 -0.16 6.07 -2.02
CA ALA A 102 -0.78 4.92 -1.39
C ALA A 102 -0.90 3.76 -2.41
N GLY A 103 -0.05 2.74 -2.29
CA GLY A 103 -0.10 1.55 -3.15
C GLY A 103 -0.36 0.25 -2.37
N HIS A 104 0.35 0.03 -1.27
CA HIS A 104 0.20 -1.13 -0.39
C HIS A 104 -0.01 -0.67 1.05
N LEU A 105 -1.27 -0.45 1.44
CA LEU A 105 -1.63 -0.05 2.80
C LEU A 105 -1.72 -1.27 3.71
N MET A 106 -1.00 -1.21 4.84
CA MET A 106 -0.79 -2.36 5.71
C MET A 106 -0.71 -1.93 7.18
N GLY A 107 -1.05 -2.84 8.10
CA GLY A 107 -0.80 -2.69 9.54
C GLY A 107 -1.79 -1.84 10.34
N THR A 108 -2.87 -1.33 9.72
CA THR A 108 -3.87 -0.49 10.40
C THR A 108 -4.75 -1.25 11.41
N CYS A 109 -4.84 -2.58 11.30
CA CYS A 109 -5.54 -3.46 12.24
C CYS A 109 -4.66 -4.68 12.53
N ARG A 110 -3.42 -4.42 12.96
CA ARG A 110 -2.35 -5.43 13.04
C ARG A 110 -2.73 -6.66 13.87
N MET A 111 -2.29 -7.82 13.42
CA MET A 111 -2.33 -9.07 14.17
C MET A 111 -1.42 -9.03 15.40
N GLY A 112 -1.78 -9.78 16.44
CA GLY A 112 -0.91 -10.04 17.59
C GLY A 112 -1.56 -10.96 18.61
N ASN A 113 -0.82 -11.32 19.66
CA ASN A 113 -1.37 -12.14 20.74
C ASN A 113 -1.83 -11.31 21.94
N ASP A 114 -1.45 -10.03 22.01
CA ASP A 114 -1.75 -9.14 23.13
C ASP A 114 -2.77 -8.07 22.70
N PRO A 115 -4.01 -8.10 23.24
CA PRO A 115 -5.06 -7.14 22.88
C PRO A 115 -4.72 -5.69 23.24
N LYS A 116 -3.74 -5.44 24.10
CA LYS A 116 -3.28 -4.07 24.39
C LYS A 116 -2.44 -3.47 23.26
N SER A 117 -1.99 -4.31 22.34
CA SER A 117 -1.07 -3.91 21.30
C SER A 117 -1.60 -4.29 19.91
N SER A 118 -2.42 -5.33 19.75
CA SER A 118 -3.01 -5.73 18.47
C SER A 118 -4.52 -5.53 18.42
N VAL A 119 -5.06 -5.50 17.21
CA VAL A 119 -6.52 -5.37 16.98
C VAL A 119 -7.16 -6.74 16.82
N VAL A 120 -6.47 -7.63 16.10
CA VAL A 120 -6.92 -8.99 15.85
C VAL A 120 -5.89 -10.01 16.32
N ASP A 121 -6.38 -11.21 16.66
CA ASP A 121 -5.52 -12.33 16.99
C ASP A 121 -4.84 -12.94 15.75
N LYS A 122 -4.03 -13.98 15.97
CA LYS A 122 -3.34 -14.70 14.88
C LYS A 122 -4.27 -15.34 13.85
N TYR A 123 -5.57 -15.47 14.10
CA TYR A 123 -6.60 -16.00 13.20
C TYR A 123 -7.52 -14.91 12.64
N HIS A 124 -7.13 -13.64 12.76
CA HIS A 124 -7.85 -12.47 12.26
C HIS A 124 -9.15 -12.17 13.02
N ARG A 125 -9.36 -12.77 14.19
CA ARG A 125 -10.52 -12.48 15.05
C ARG A 125 -10.23 -11.23 15.88
N ALA A 126 -11.15 -10.28 15.91
CA ALA A 126 -11.02 -9.12 16.77
C ALA A 126 -10.97 -9.56 18.25
N HIS A 127 -10.09 -8.94 19.03
CA HIS A 127 -9.97 -9.27 20.46
C HIS A 127 -11.23 -8.89 21.25
N ASP A 128 -11.85 -7.77 20.90
CA ASP A 128 -12.97 -7.19 21.66
C ASP A 128 -14.35 -7.69 21.20
N VAL A 129 -14.44 -8.22 19.97
CA VAL A 129 -15.72 -8.62 19.36
C VAL A 129 -15.62 -10.07 18.87
N PRO A 130 -16.20 -11.04 19.62
CA PRO A 130 -16.04 -12.47 19.37
C PRO A 130 -16.48 -12.98 17.98
N ASN A 131 -17.33 -12.26 17.25
CA ASN A 131 -17.84 -12.65 15.94
C ASN A 131 -17.36 -11.74 14.80
N LEU A 132 -16.38 -10.87 15.06
CA LEU A 132 -15.80 -9.98 14.05
C LEU A 132 -14.44 -10.49 13.60
N PHE A 133 -14.24 -10.53 12.28
CA PHE A 133 -12.98 -10.90 11.64
C PHE A 133 -12.56 -9.81 10.65
N ILE A 134 -11.29 -9.44 10.65
CA ILE A 134 -10.73 -8.42 9.74
C ILE A 134 -9.62 -9.08 8.92
N VAL A 135 -9.82 -9.22 7.61
CA VAL A 135 -8.98 -10.05 6.74
C VAL A 135 -8.55 -9.30 5.50
N ASP A 136 -7.49 -8.50 5.63
CA ASP A 136 -6.86 -7.76 4.53
C ASP A 136 -5.40 -7.36 4.89
N GLY A 137 -4.82 -6.41 4.16
CA GLY A 137 -3.48 -5.87 4.42
C GLY A 137 -3.30 -5.20 5.78
N SER A 138 -4.37 -4.71 6.40
CA SER A 138 -4.37 -4.10 7.74
C SER A 138 -3.84 -5.03 8.82
N SER A 139 -3.99 -6.36 8.63
CA SER A 139 -3.60 -7.39 9.57
C SER A 139 -2.08 -7.61 9.68
N PHE A 140 -1.30 -7.07 8.74
CA PHE A 140 0.14 -7.30 8.68
C PHE A 140 0.89 -6.56 9.79
N VAL A 141 1.80 -7.25 10.46
CA VAL A 141 2.68 -6.65 11.48
C VAL A 141 3.91 -5.96 10.89
N THR A 142 4.25 -6.29 9.64
CA THR A 142 5.36 -5.71 8.88
C THR A 142 4.95 -5.61 7.41
N SER A 143 5.37 -4.56 6.71
CA SER A 143 5.05 -4.36 5.29
C SER A 143 5.66 -5.43 4.35
N GLY A 144 6.74 -6.10 4.77
CA GLY A 144 7.44 -7.06 3.92
C GLY A 144 8.12 -6.37 2.73
N ARG A 145 8.51 -7.15 1.71
CA ARG A 145 9.24 -6.65 0.52
C ARG A 145 8.44 -6.74 -0.78
N ASN A 146 7.45 -7.62 -0.81
CA ASN A 146 6.71 -8.01 -2.01
C ASN A 146 5.27 -7.52 -1.96
N GLN A 147 4.56 -7.66 -3.09
CA GLN A 147 3.14 -7.35 -3.15
C GLN A 147 2.36 -8.20 -2.11
N PRO A 148 1.51 -7.57 -1.27
CA PRO A 148 0.90 -8.26 -0.15
C PRO A 148 -0.26 -9.18 -0.56
N THR A 149 -0.83 -9.02 -1.76
CA THR A 149 -2.09 -9.66 -2.19
C THR A 149 -2.09 -11.18 -2.03
N CYS A 150 -1.03 -11.86 -2.49
CA CYS A 150 -0.96 -13.33 -2.35
C CYS A 150 -0.90 -13.76 -0.88
N THR A 151 -0.19 -13.00 -0.04
CA THR A 151 -0.15 -13.26 1.39
C THR A 151 -1.49 -12.97 2.06
N ILE A 152 -2.19 -11.89 1.67
CA ILE A 152 -3.56 -11.60 2.12
C ILE A 152 -4.48 -12.79 1.79
N GLN A 153 -4.42 -13.30 0.56
CA GLN A 153 -5.23 -14.46 0.15
C GLN A 153 -4.90 -15.71 0.97
N ALA A 154 -3.62 -16.00 1.20
CA ALA A 154 -3.21 -17.12 2.04
C ALA A 154 -3.72 -16.99 3.48
N LEU A 155 -3.64 -15.79 4.05
CA LEU A 155 -4.17 -15.49 5.38
C LEU A 155 -5.70 -15.59 5.42
N ALA A 156 -6.38 -15.20 4.34
CA ALA A 156 -7.83 -15.33 4.22
C ALA A 156 -8.30 -16.78 4.21
N TYR A 157 -7.61 -17.68 3.48
CA TYR A 157 -7.91 -19.11 3.55
C TYR A 157 -7.74 -19.67 4.97
N ARG A 158 -6.66 -19.28 5.66
CA ARG A 158 -6.43 -19.69 7.04
C ARG A 158 -7.51 -19.17 8.00
N ALA A 159 -7.94 -17.92 7.84
CA ALA A 159 -9.02 -17.34 8.64
C ALA A 159 -10.36 -18.04 8.35
N ALA A 160 -10.68 -18.31 7.09
CA ALA A 160 -11.89 -19.03 6.69
C ALA A 160 -11.96 -20.44 7.29
N ASP A 161 -10.85 -21.19 7.24
CA ASP A 161 -10.77 -22.52 7.89
C ASP A 161 -11.04 -22.43 9.40
N HIS A 162 -10.53 -21.39 10.06
CA HIS A 162 -10.77 -21.18 11.48
C HIS A 162 -12.24 -20.84 11.77
N ILE A 163 -12.82 -19.93 10.98
CA ILE A 163 -14.25 -19.55 11.06
C ILE A 163 -15.14 -20.79 10.88
N ILE A 164 -14.86 -21.64 9.88
CA ILE A 164 -15.63 -22.87 9.64
C ILE A 164 -15.56 -23.82 10.85
N ARG A 165 -14.37 -24.02 11.43
CA ARG A 165 -14.22 -24.87 12.64
C ARG A 165 -14.98 -24.27 13.83
N MET A 166 -14.89 -22.97 14.01
CA MET A 166 -15.59 -22.26 15.07
C MET A 166 -17.11 -22.37 14.95
N ALA A 167 -17.65 -22.23 13.74
CA ALA A 167 -19.08 -22.36 13.46
C ALA A 167 -19.57 -23.79 13.71
N LYS A 168 -18.84 -24.80 13.21
CA LYS A 168 -19.15 -26.22 13.48
C LYS A 168 -19.09 -26.57 14.97
N GLY A 169 -18.20 -25.91 15.71
CA GLY A 169 -18.07 -26.06 17.17
C GLY A 169 -19.04 -25.22 17.99
N GLY A 170 -19.93 -24.42 17.38
CA GLY A 170 -20.90 -23.57 18.08
C GLY A 170 -20.32 -22.34 18.78
N SER A 171 -19.04 -22.02 18.53
CA SER A 171 -18.33 -20.90 19.18
C SER A 171 -18.51 -19.54 18.49
N ILE A 172 -19.11 -19.54 17.29
CA ILE A 172 -19.76 -18.40 16.67
C ILE A 172 -21.16 -18.85 16.28
N ALA A 173 -22.17 -18.05 16.65
CA ALA A 173 -23.55 -18.37 16.35
C ALA A 173 -23.76 -18.37 14.83
N SER A 174 -24.32 -19.47 14.29
CA SER A 174 -24.98 -19.43 12.99
C SER A 174 -26.27 -18.63 13.18
N SER A 175 -26.40 -17.49 12.51
CA SER A 175 -27.69 -16.79 12.40
C SER A 175 -28.61 -17.42 11.35
N VAL A 176 -28.31 -18.65 10.93
CA VAL A 176 -29.08 -19.44 9.96
C VAL A 176 -29.55 -20.71 10.63
#